data_AF-A0AA38C996-F1
#
_entry.id   AF-A0AA38C996-F1
#
_cell.length_a   1.000
_cell.length_b   1.000
_cell.length_c   1.000
_cell.angle_alpha   90.00
_cell.angle_beta   90.00
_cell.angle_gamma   90.00
#
_symmetry.space_group_name_H-M   'P 1'
#
loop_
_entity.id
_entity.type
_entity.pdbx_description
1 polymer ?
#
loop_
_entity_poly.entity_id
_entity_poly.type
_entity_poly.pdbx_seq_one_letter_code
_entity_poly.pdbx_strand_id
1 'polypeptide(L)'
;MSNLSMTHSIQEFSFIENENSSTLRLVGPMLPQDQSKDEAFANFCRDTLRTICHFHGGCQIDLVVNKRYEVEGVKSLRVVDDSIFKDSPGTNPQSTTMMLG
;
A
#
# COMPACT_ATOMS: atom_id res chain seq x y z
N MET A 1 6.13 18.52 -0.86
CA MET A 1 5.31 17.54 -1.61
C MET A 1 4.29 18.31 -2.45
N SER A 2 4.02 17.88 -3.67
CA SER A 2 2.98 18.50 -4.50
C SER A 2 1.59 18.04 -4.04
N ASN A 3 0.65 18.98 -3.92
CA ASN A 3 -0.72 18.65 -3.55
C ASN A 3 -1.51 18.21 -4.79
N LEU A 4 -1.73 16.91 -4.94
CA LEU A 4 -2.46 16.34 -6.09
C LEU A 4 -3.89 16.88 -6.20
N SER A 5 -4.56 17.16 -5.08
CA SER A 5 -5.94 17.66 -5.09
C SER A 5 -6.08 19.06 -5.65
N MET A 6 -4.97 19.80 -5.77
CA MET A 6 -4.92 21.15 -6.33
C MET A 6 -4.40 21.19 -7.77
N THR A 7 -4.10 20.03 -8.37
CA THR A 7 -3.66 19.98 -9.77
C THR A 7 -4.82 20.27 -10.72
N HIS A 8 -4.53 20.87 -11.87
CA HIS A 8 -5.53 21.16 -12.91
C HIS A 8 -6.35 19.91 -13.27
N SER A 9 -5.67 18.77 -13.46
CA SER A 9 -6.31 17.50 -13.81
C SER A 9 -7.33 17.00 -12.78
N ILE A 10 -7.17 17.34 -11.49
CA ILE A 10 -8.11 16.94 -10.44
C ILE A 10 -9.20 17.98 -10.22
N GLN A 11 -8.93 19.27 -10.46
CA GLN A 11 -9.92 20.34 -10.32
C GLN A 11 -11.12 20.17 -11.27
N GLU A 12 -10.94 19.49 -12.40
CA GLU A 12 -12.03 19.13 -13.33
C GLU A 12 -13.15 18.29 -12.68
N PHE A 13 -12.85 17.60 -11.57
CA PHE A 13 -13.81 16.77 -10.83
C PHE A 13 -14.41 17.49 -9.61
N SER A 14 -14.19 18.80 -9.47
CA SER A 14 -14.75 19.59 -8.37
C SER A 14 -16.23 19.91 -8.61
N PHE A 15 -16.98 20.00 -7.51
CA PHE A 15 -18.39 20.38 -7.52
C PHE A 15 -18.51 21.87 -7.19
N ILE A 16 -19.34 22.58 -7.95
CA ILE A 16 -19.69 23.97 -7.66
C ILE A 16 -20.44 24.01 -6.32
N GLU A 17 -19.91 24.74 -5.35
CA GLU A 17 -20.60 25.04 -4.09
C GLU A 17 -21.37 26.36 -4.16
N ASN A 18 -20.81 27.36 -4.84
CA ASN A 18 -21.43 28.65 -5.13
C ASN A 18 -20.73 29.27 -6.35
N GLU A 19 -21.21 30.43 -6.85
CA GLU A 19 -20.74 31.03 -8.12
C GLU A 19 -19.21 31.22 -8.21
N ASN A 20 -18.52 31.32 -7.07
CA ASN A 20 -17.09 31.58 -6.98
C ASN A 20 -16.27 30.45 -6.31
N SER A 21 -16.89 29.35 -5.89
CA SER A 21 -16.18 28.25 -5.20
C SER A 21 -16.57 26.89 -5.76
N SER A 22 -15.56 26.08 -6.02
CA SER A 22 -15.68 24.67 -6.36
C SER A 22 -14.82 23.84 -5.43
N THR A 23 -15.35 22.73 -4.92
CA THR A 23 -14.62 21.85 -3.99
C THR A 23 -14.75 20.38 -4.37
N LEU A 24 -13.78 19.57 -3.95
CA LEU A 24 -13.87 18.12 -4.04
C LEU A 24 -14.79 17.59 -2.94
N ARG A 25 -15.79 16.80 -3.31
CA ARG A 25 -16.63 16.07 -2.36
C ARG A 25 -16.06 14.67 -2.19
N LEU A 26 -15.44 14.41 -1.05
CA LEU A 26 -14.83 13.13 -0.72
C LEU A 26 -15.82 12.26 0.08
N VAL A 27 -15.81 10.96 -0.18
CA VAL A 27 -16.51 9.97 0.65
C VAL A 27 -15.54 9.48 1.72
N GLY A 28 -15.84 9.79 2.98
CA GLY A 28 -14.98 9.47 4.11
C GLY A 28 -14.21 10.69 4.66
N PRO A 29 -13.19 10.47 5.51
CA PRO A 29 -12.46 11.55 6.16
C PRO A 29 -11.60 12.34 5.17
N MET A 30 -11.58 13.66 5.33
CA MET A 30 -10.75 14.56 4.53
C MET A 30 -9.30 14.58 5.01
N LEU A 31 -8.36 14.80 4.09
CA LEU A 31 -6.97 15.06 4.45
C LEU A 31 -6.86 16.28 5.38
N PRO A 32 -5.93 16.30 6.34
CA PRO A 32 -5.64 17.49 7.13
C PRO A 32 -5.37 18.70 6.24
N GLN A 33 -6.04 19.83 6.50
CA GLN A 33 -5.90 21.03 5.67
C GLN A 33 -4.48 21.61 5.72
N ASP A 34 -3.91 21.64 6.92
CA ASP A 34 -2.53 22.09 7.12
C ASP A 34 -1.55 20.95 6.84
N GLN A 35 -0.95 20.99 5.65
CA GLN A 35 0.00 20.01 5.15
C GLN A 35 1.35 20.02 5.90
N SER A 36 1.58 20.98 6.81
CA SER A 36 2.81 21.07 7.61
C SER A 36 2.71 20.35 8.97
N LYS A 37 1.52 19.85 9.34
CA LYS A 37 1.26 19.21 10.64
C LYS A 37 1.39 17.69 10.56
N ASP A 38 2.61 17.19 10.75
CA ASP A 38 2.93 15.76 10.72
C ASP A 38 2.08 14.93 11.71
N GLU A 39 1.77 15.47 12.90
CA GLU A 39 0.95 14.75 13.89
C GLU A 39 -0.48 14.52 13.41
N ALA A 40 -1.08 15.51 12.72
CA ALA A 40 -2.42 15.38 12.15
C ALA A 40 -2.45 14.30 11.06
N PHE A 41 -1.40 14.24 10.23
CA PHE A 41 -1.24 13.18 9.24
C PHE A 41 -1.00 11.81 9.88
N ALA A 42 -0.21 11.74 10.95
CA ALA A 42 0.03 10.49 11.65
C ALA A 42 -1.28 9.90 12.24
N ASN A 43 -2.15 10.76 12.80
CA ASN A 43 -3.46 10.34 13.29
C ASN A 43 -4.37 9.92 12.16
N PHE A 44 -4.44 10.71 11.07
CA PHE A 44 -5.19 10.35 9.87
C PHE A 44 -4.77 8.96 9.34
N CYS A 45 -3.47 8.73 9.15
CA CYS A 45 -2.94 7.44 8.67
C CYS A 45 -3.36 6.25 9.55
N ARG A 46 -3.41 6.42 10.89
CA ARG A 46 -3.84 5.36 11.81
C ARG A 46 -5.34 5.14 11.76
N ASP A 47 -6.12 6.21 11.79
CA ASP A 47 -7.59 6.16 11.86
C ASP A 47 -8.21 5.66 10.56
N THR A 48 -7.57 5.94 9.42
CA THR A 48 -8.07 5.58 8.09
C THR A 48 -7.37 4.37 7.48
N LEU A 49 -6.49 3.69 8.22
CA LEU A 49 -5.70 2.57 7.71
C LEU A 49 -6.61 1.47 7.14
N ARG A 50 -6.26 0.99 5.95
CA ARG A 50 -6.88 -0.16 5.29
C ARG A 50 -5.79 -1.02 4.67
N THR A 51 -6.12 -2.29 4.46
CA THR A 51 -5.23 -3.17 3.71
C THR A 51 -5.30 -2.85 2.22
N ILE A 52 -4.15 -2.98 1.54
CA ILE A 52 -4.06 -3.03 0.08
C ILE A 52 -4.06 -4.48 -0.45
N CYS A 53 -4.30 -5.45 0.43
CA CYS A 53 -4.36 -6.88 0.15
C CYS A 53 -3.06 -7.53 -0.37
N HIS A 54 -1.90 -6.88 -0.18
CA HIS A 54 -0.58 -7.41 -0.55
C HIS A 54 0.19 -7.97 0.66
N PHE A 55 -0.48 -8.81 1.46
CA PHE A 55 0.17 -9.45 2.61
C PHE A 55 1.20 -10.49 2.13
N HIS A 56 2.34 -10.56 2.81
CA HIS A 56 3.46 -11.43 2.47
C HIS A 56 4.28 -11.76 3.73
N GLY A 57 5.27 -12.65 3.60
CA GLY A 57 6.12 -13.10 4.70
C GLY A 57 5.54 -14.27 5.50
N GLY A 58 6.31 -14.73 6.49
CA GLY A 58 5.97 -15.87 7.36
C GLY A 58 6.85 -17.11 7.15
N CYS A 59 7.35 -17.35 5.93
CA CYS A 59 8.28 -18.43 5.60
C CYS A 59 9.53 -17.90 4.90
N GLN A 60 10.13 -16.84 5.44
CA GLN A 60 11.20 -16.09 4.79
C GLN A 60 12.44 -16.95 4.49
N ILE A 61 13.12 -16.59 3.40
CA ILE A 61 14.42 -17.16 3.02
C ILE A 61 15.45 -16.88 4.12
N ASP A 62 16.30 -17.86 4.41
CA ASP A 62 17.33 -17.86 5.46
C ASP A 62 16.77 -17.78 6.90
N LEU A 63 15.45 -17.87 7.09
CA LEU A 63 14.78 -18.01 8.40
C LEU A 63 13.96 -19.30 8.54
N VAL A 64 13.24 -19.70 7.48
CA VAL A 64 12.39 -20.90 7.45
C VAL A 64 12.73 -21.80 6.27
N VAL A 65 13.02 -21.19 5.11
CA VAL A 65 13.44 -21.90 3.90
C VAL A 65 14.83 -21.45 3.47
N ASN A 66 15.58 -22.34 2.83
CA ASN A 66 16.87 -21.99 2.24
C ASN A 66 16.68 -21.29 0.87
N LYS A 67 17.79 -20.89 0.22
CA LYS A 67 17.79 -20.23 -1.10
C LYS A 67 17.28 -21.09 -2.27
N ARG A 68 17.02 -22.38 -2.04
CA ARG A 68 16.36 -23.29 -2.99
C ARG A 68 14.89 -23.49 -2.63
N TYR A 69 14.35 -22.67 -1.72
CA TYR A 69 13.00 -22.70 -1.19
C TYR A 69 12.67 -23.97 -0.40
N GLU A 70 13.68 -24.69 0.06
CA GLU A 70 13.52 -25.93 0.83
C GLU A 70 13.40 -25.60 2.31
N VAL A 71 12.43 -26.21 2.98
CA VAL A 71 12.21 -26.01 4.43
C VAL A 71 13.38 -26.58 5.21
N GLU A 72 13.98 -25.78 6.09
CA GLU A 72 15.14 -26.21 6.86
C GLU A 72 14.81 -27.39 7.78
N GLY A 73 15.69 -28.40 7.81
CA GLY A 73 15.50 -29.61 8.62
C GLY A 73 14.46 -30.62 8.10
N VAL A 74 13.73 -30.30 7.02
CA VAL A 74 12.71 -31.20 6.43
C VAL A 74 13.14 -31.63 5.02
N LYS A 75 13.08 -32.94 4.76
CA LYS A 75 13.40 -33.48 3.43
C LYS A 75 12.19 -33.39 2.50
N SER A 76 12.44 -33.08 1.23
CA SER A 76 11.44 -33.08 0.15
C SER A 76 10.22 -32.17 0.38
N LEU A 77 10.40 -31.05 1.08
CA LEU A 77 9.36 -30.03 1.28
C LEU A 77 9.88 -28.65 0.85
N ARG A 78 9.08 -27.93 0.05
CA ARG A 78 9.36 -26.55 -0.39
C ARG A 78 8.14 -25.67 -0.20
N VAL A 79 8.39 -24.36 -0.07
CA VAL A 79 7.35 -23.32 -0.02
C VAL A 79 7.63 -22.33 -1.14
N VAL A 80 6.64 -22.12 -2.01
CA VAL A 80 6.74 -21.21 -3.17
C VAL A 80 5.45 -20.40 -3.27
N ASP A 81 5.38 -19.32 -2.50
CA ASP A 81 4.32 -18.33 -2.49
C ASP A 81 4.86 -17.02 -1.88
N ASP A 82 4.00 -16.02 -1.66
CA ASP A 82 4.43 -14.72 -1.13
C ASP A 82 4.98 -14.77 0.30
N SER A 83 4.83 -15.88 1.02
CA SER A 83 5.31 -16.00 2.39
C SER A 83 6.85 -16.00 2.48
N ILE A 84 7.56 -16.23 1.38
CA ILE A 84 9.03 -16.25 1.35
C ILE A 84 9.65 -14.85 1.30
N PHE A 85 8.88 -13.82 0.93
CA PHE A 85 9.38 -12.46 0.79
C PHE A 85 9.45 -11.74 2.14
N LYS A 86 10.53 -10.99 2.36
CA LYS A 86 10.65 -10.06 3.49
C LYS A 86 9.88 -8.76 3.26
N ASP A 87 9.98 -8.24 2.04
CA ASP A 87 9.38 -7.00 1.59
C ASP A 87 8.56 -7.29 0.32
N SER A 88 7.49 -6.51 0.08
CA SER A 88 6.62 -6.70 -1.09
C SER A 88 7.43 -6.60 -2.40
N PRO A 89 7.39 -7.62 -3.28
CA PRO A 89 8.09 -7.58 -4.56
C PRO A 89 7.34 -6.68 -5.56
N GLY A 90 7.57 -5.38 -5.46
CA GLY A 90 6.93 -4.36 -6.30
C GLY A 90 5.63 -3.79 -5.72
N THR A 91 4.99 -2.89 -6.47
CA THR A 91 3.76 -2.21 -6.05
C THR A 91 2.54 -3.12 -6.08
N ASN A 92 2.49 -4.06 -7.02
CA ASN A 92 1.51 -5.13 -7.11
C ASN A 92 2.25 -6.47 -7.30
N PRO A 93 2.38 -7.30 -6.24
CA PRO A 93 3.28 -8.44 -6.23
C PRO A 93 2.81 -9.62 -7.09
N GLN A 94 1.54 -9.64 -7.50
CA GLN A 94 0.92 -10.77 -8.19
C GLN A 94 1.74 -11.30 -9.38
N SER A 95 2.28 -10.42 -10.22
CA SER A 95 3.08 -10.84 -11.38
C SER A 95 4.36 -11.56 -10.96
N THR A 96 5.04 -11.05 -9.93
CA THR A 96 6.25 -11.66 -9.39
C THR A 96 5.95 -13.01 -8.75
N THR A 97 4.85 -13.12 -8.00
CA THR A 97 4.39 -14.39 -7.41
C THR A 97 4.05 -15.42 -8.47
N MET A 98 3.33 -15.02 -9.53
CA MET A 98 2.99 -15.92 -10.65
C MET A 98 4.23 -16.39 -11.43
N MET A 99 5.26 -15.56 -11.53
CA MET A 99 6.51 -15.92 -12.18
C MET A 99 7.37 -16.87 -11.32
N LEU A 100 7.22 -16.80 -10.00
CA LEU A 100 7.99 -17.61 -9.05
C LEU A 100 7.61 -19.10 -9.07
N GLY A 101 6.32 -19.41 -9.27
CA GLY A 101 5.78 -20.78 -9.31
C GLY A 101 5.99 -21.47 -10.65
#